data_AF-A0A831V8A2-F1
#
_entry.id   AF-A0A831V8A2-F1
#
_cell.length_a   1.000
_cell.length_b   1.000
_cell.length_c   1.000
_cell.angle_alpha   90.00
_cell.angle_beta   90.00
_cell.angle_gamma   90.00
#
_symmetry.space_group_name_H-M   'P 1'
#
loop_
_entity.id
_entity.type
_entity.pdbx_description
1 polymer ?
#
loop_
_entity_poly.entity_id
_entity_poly.type
_entity_poly.pdbx_seq_one_letter_code
_entity_poly.pdbx_strand_id
1 'polypeptide(L)'
;MGKNDPNIDEVNARVESGGLRGPVDWVFPAWEVYIEYEARRIAEAFPLTEEERRALLGFGEVMKGLLQRAHEYTRTKLTSIYDAINNNNYKLEGGRLYAPDGAWMHVGEEPHVVIEDIEDIVYFPDVMKLPHEKLELFQLGWEVHEEEGEGGRPVYATADPALFLAWAAARFGELHVSIARALLLEDGVAVEVKAVARSWKKRWSRREAERLVEKYAKRGVWEPFFTMWLGE
;
A
#
# COMPACT_ATOMS: atom_id res chain seq x y z
N MET A 1 9.92 24.31 13.24
CA MET A 1 9.66 23.03 12.56
C MET A 1 11.01 22.36 12.35
N GLY A 2 11.36 21.37 13.17
CA GLY A 2 12.55 20.56 12.92
C GLY A 2 12.31 19.69 11.68
N LYS A 3 13.31 19.57 10.81
CA LYS A 3 13.33 18.53 9.77
C LYS A 3 13.29 17.17 10.48
N ASN A 4 12.11 16.57 10.60
CA ASN A 4 11.99 15.17 10.97
C ASN A 4 12.20 14.36 9.69
N ASP A 5 13.44 14.27 9.24
CA ASP A 5 13.81 13.33 8.19
C ASP A 5 13.68 11.91 8.80
N PRO A 6 12.78 11.05 8.31
CA PRO A 6 12.56 9.73 8.90
C PRO A 6 13.84 8.90 8.83
N ASN A 7 14.16 8.22 9.93
CA ASN A 7 15.24 7.22 9.95
C ASN A 7 14.63 5.82 9.90
N ILE A 8 15.36 4.87 9.33
CA ILE A 8 14.84 3.52 9.11
C ILE A 8 14.48 2.78 10.41
N ASP A 9 15.22 2.99 11.49
CA ASP A 9 14.96 2.31 12.77
C ASP A 9 13.60 2.73 13.36
N GLU A 10 13.28 4.03 13.32
CA GLU A 10 11.98 4.56 13.73
C GLU A 10 10.87 4.06 12.79
N VAL A 11 11.10 4.10 11.49
CA VAL A 11 10.12 3.68 10.48
C VAL A 11 9.77 2.20 10.67
N ASN A 12 10.76 1.33 10.84
CA ASN A 12 10.55 -0.10 11.07
C ASN A 12 9.76 -0.36 12.37
N ALA A 13 10.14 0.30 13.46
CA ALA A 13 9.41 0.16 14.72
C ALA A 13 7.93 0.56 14.60
N ARG A 14 7.61 1.57 13.78
CA ARG A 14 6.22 1.95 13.53
C ARG A 14 5.47 0.96 12.66
N VAL A 15 6.09 0.45 11.59
CA VAL A 15 5.52 -0.61 10.75
C VAL A 15 5.16 -1.83 11.59
N GLU A 16 6.08 -2.29 12.45
CA GLU A 16 5.86 -3.41 13.37
C GLU A 16 4.73 -3.17 14.39
N SER A 17 4.42 -1.91 14.70
CA SER A 17 3.39 -1.52 15.67
C SER A 17 1.99 -1.33 15.08
N GLY A 18 1.80 -1.62 13.78
CA GLY A 18 0.50 -1.50 13.10
C GLY A 18 0.45 -0.39 12.04
N GLY A 19 1.55 -0.18 11.30
CA GLY A 19 1.57 0.65 10.10
C GLY A 19 2.12 2.07 10.25
N LEU A 20 2.38 2.70 9.10
CA LEU A 20 2.94 4.05 9.03
C LEU A 20 1.87 5.13 9.11
N ARG A 21 1.87 5.85 10.23
CA ARG A 21 1.05 7.04 10.45
C ARG A 21 1.82 8.14 11.19
N GLY A 22 1.45 9.39 10.92
CA GLY A 22 2.04 10.56 11.56
C GLY A 22 1.81 11.84 10.76
N PRO A 23 2.56 12.92 11.03
CA PRO A 23 2.44 14.16 10.26
C PRO A 23 2.63 13.92 8.76
N VAL A 24 1.89 14.65 7.91
CA VAL A 24 1.97 14.53 6.44
C VAL A 24 3.41 14.68 5.94
N ASP A 25 4.18 15.61 6.51
CA ASP A 25 5.58 15.86 6.15
C ASP A 25 6.56 14.79 6.65
N TRP A 26 6.09 13.81 7.42
CA TRP A 26 6.89 12.68 7.90
C TRP A 26 6.45 11.36 7.27
N VAL A 27 5.15 11.09 7.18
CA VAL A 27 4.64 9.78 6.76
C VAL A 27 4.96 9.45 5.29
N PHE A 28 4.91 10.43 4.39
CA PHE A 28 5.27 10.22 2.99
C PHE A 28 6.77 9.90 2.84
N PRO A 29 7.70 10.71 3.40
CA PRO A 29 9.11 10.34 3.43
C PRO A 29 9.41 9.02 4.17
N ALA A 30 8.61 8.65 5.18
CA ALA A 30 8.78 7.40 5.90
C ALA A 30 8.48 6.19 5.00
N TRP A 31 7.41 6.27 4.20
CA TRP A 31 7.10 5.28 3.16
C TRP A 31 8.24 5.17 2.13
N GLU A 32 8.80 6.30 1.69
CA GLU A 32 9.94 6.31 0.74
C GLU A 32 11.13 5.56 1.33
N VAL A 33 11.54 5.92 2.55
CA VAL A 33 12.66 5.30 3.26
C VAL A 33 12.46 3.79 3.44
N TYR A 34 11.24 3.38 3.84
CA TYR A 34 10.92 1.97 4.04
C TYR A 34 11.04 1.17 2.74
N ILE A 35 10.38 1.61 1.67
CA ILE A 35 10.37 0.90 0.39
C ILE A 35 11.78 0.82 -0.22
N GLU A 36 12.55 1.92 -0.20
CA GLU A 36 13.92 1.91 -0.70
C GLU A 36 14.85 1.03 0.12
N TYR A 37 14.65 0.96 1.44
CA TYR A 37 15.40 0.09 2.32
C TYR A 37 15.06 -1.37 2.06
N GLU A 38 13.78 -1.74 2.09
CA GLU A 38 13.33 -3.12 1.90
C GLU A 38 13.65 -3.66 0.50
N ALA A 39 13.51 -2.84 -0.55
CA ALA A 39 13.92 -3.24 -1.90
C ALA A 39 15.42 -3.64 -1.96
N ARG A 40 16.28 -2.90 -1.26
CA ARG A 40 17.72 -3.24 -1.15
C ARG A 40 17.92 -4.50 -0.31
N ARG A 41 17.26 -4.62 0.84
CA ARG A 41 17.39 -5.78 1.74
C ARG A 41 16.93 -7.07 1.07
N ILE A 42 15.80 -7.04 0.37
CA ILE A 42 15.29 -8.17 -0.41
C ILE A 42 16.30 -8.51 -1.52
N ALA A 43 16.81 -7.52 -2.25
CA ALA A 43 17.81 -7.77 -3.28
C ALA A 43 19.08 -8.42 -2.72
N GLU A 44 19.51 -8.08 -1.51
CA GLU A 44 20.66 -8.68 -0.82
C GLU A 44 20.39 -10.08 -0.26
N ALA A 45 19.17 -10.32 0.24
CA ALA A 45 18.83 -11.55 0.95
C ALA A 45 18.42 -12.71 0.02
N PHE A 46 17.82 -12.40 -1.14
CA PHE A 46 17.29 -13.40 -2.06
C PHE A 46 18.24 -13.65 -3.25
N PRO A 47 18.27 -14.88 -3.79
CA PRO A 47 19.11 -15.24 -4.93
C PRO A 47 18.53 -14.72 -6.25
N LEU A 48 18.52 -13.40 -6.43
CA LEU A 48 18.02 -12.74 -7.64
C LEU A 48 19.07 -12.69 -8.74
N THR A 49 18.63 -12.71 -10.00
CA THR A 49 19.49 -12.35 -11.13
C THR A 49 19.80 -10.85 -11.12
N GLU A 50 20.81 -10.42 -11.88
CA GLU A 50 21.13 -8.99 -12.01
C GLU A 50 19.96 -8.18 -12.60
N GLU A 51 19.22 -8.77 -13.55
CA GLU A 51 18.04 -8.14 -14.14
C GLU A 51 16.92 -7.99 -13.10
N GLU A 52 16.68 -9.01 -12.29
CA GLU A 52 15.68 -8.98 -11.21
C GLU A 52 16.05 -8.01 -10.11
N ARG A 53 17.33 -7.98 -9.70
CA ARG A 53 17.85 -6.98 -8.76
C ARG A 53 17.61 -5.57 -9.28
N ARG A 54 17.95 -5.31 -10.55
CA ARG A 54 17.73 -4.01 -11.17
C ARG A 54 16.25 -3.65 -11.22
N ALA A 55 15.39 -4.61 -11.54
CA ALA A 55 13.94 -4.39 -11.57
C ALA A 55 13.39 -4.06 -10.18
N LEU A 56 13.82 -4.76 -9.13
CA LEU A 56 13.40 -4.50 -7.75
C LEU A 56 13.86 -3.12 -7.24
N LEU A 57 15.10 -2.74 -7.53
CA LEU A 57 15.59 -1.40 -7.18
C LEU A 57 14.85 -0.31 -7.98
N GLY A 58 14.62 -0.54 -9.28
CA GLY A 58 13.81 0.34 -10.11
C GLY A 58 12.37 0.48 -9.61
N PHE A 59 11.79 -0.59 -9.06
CA PHE A 59 10.50 -0.53 -8.39
C PHE A 59 10.51 0.43 -7.20
N GLY A 60 11.54 0.36 -6.35
CA GLY A 60 11.71 1.28 -5.23
C GLY A 60 11.80 2.76 -5.67
N GLU A 61 12.56 3.04 -6.74
CA GLU A 61 12.69 4.39 -7.30
C GLU A 61 11.37 4.94 -7.86
N VAL A 62 10.58 4.10 -8.55
CA VAL A 62 9.25 4.49 -9.05
C VAL A 62 8.29 4.79 -7.89
N MET A 63 8.26 3.93 -6.87
CA MET A 63 7.45 4.13 -5.68
C MET A 63 7.81 5.43 -4.97
N LYS A 64 9.10 5.71 -4.82
CA LYS A 64 9.60 6.98 -4.27
C LYS A 64 9.08 8.18 -5.06
N GLY A 65 9.22 8.13 -6.39
CA GLY A 65 8.72 9.21 -7.25
C GLY A 65 7.20 9.42 -7.15
N LEU A 66 6.42 8.35 -6.99
CA LEU A 66 4.97 8.42 -6.75
C LEU A 66 4.65 9.07 -5.40
N LEU A 67 5.32 8.65 -4.33
CA LEU A 67 5.13 9.17 -2.97
C LEU A 67 5.48 10.65 -2.87
N GLN A 68 6.54 11.11 -3.54
CA GLN A 68 6.92 12.53 -3.56
C GLN A 68 5.86 13.40 -4.22
N ARG A 69 5.36 12.99 -5.40
CA ARG A 69 4.26 13.70 -6.07
C ARG A 69 3.01 13.72 -5.20
N ALA A 70 2.69 12.59 -4.57
CA ALA A 70 1.53 12.47 -3.69
C ALA A 70 1.66 13.32 -2.43
N HIS A 71 2.87 13.48 -1.89
CA HIS A 71 3.16 14.35 -0.75
C HIS A 71 2.87 15.81 -1.10
N GLU A 72 3.43 16.31 -2.19
CA GLU A 72 3.21 17.69 -2.66
C GLU A 72 1.72 17.97 -2.89
N TYR A 73 1.03 17.04 -3.55
CA TYR A 73 -0.40 17.11 -3.82
C TYR A 73 -1.22 17.16 -2.53
N THR A 74 -0.97 16.22 -1.61
CA THR A 74 -1.70 16.10 -0.35
C THR A 74 -1.47 17.31 0.54
N ARG A 75 -0.22 17.77 0.64
CA ARG A 75 0.14 18.95 1.43
C ARG A 75 -0.58 20.20 0.93
N THR A 76 -0.66 20.39 -0.39
CA THR A 76 -1.36 21.51 -1.01
C THR A 76 -2.86 21.47 -0.67
N LYS A 77 -3.51 20.32 -0.88
CA LYS A 77 -4.94 20.14 -0.57
C LYS A 77 -5.24 20.36 0.91
N LEU A 78 -4.47 19.75 1.81
CA LEU A 78 -4.68 19.88 3.26
C LEU A 78 -4.47 21.31 3.74
N THR A 79 -3.51 22.05 3.17
CA THR A 79 -3.30 23.47 3.51
C THR A 79 -4.52 24.30 3.11
N SER A 80 -5.04 24.11 1.89
CA SER A 80 -6.23 24.81 1.42
C SER A 80 -7.46 24.53 2.30
N ILE A 81 -7.68 23.27 2.66
CA ILE A 81 -8.77 22.86 3.55
C ILE A 81 -8.60 23.48 4.94
N TYR A 82 -7.39 23.43 5.49
CA TYR A 82 -7.08 24.03 6.79
C TYR A 82 -7.38 25.54 6.79
N ASP A 83 -6.93 26.27 5.77
CA ASP A 83 -7.18 27.70 5.63
C ASP A 83 -8.67 28.00 5.46
N ALA A 84 -9.40 27.18 4.70
CA ALA A 84 -10.85 27.31 4.55
C ALA A 84 -11.59 27.13 5.89
N ILE A 85 -11.17 26.15 6.71
CA ILE A 85 -11.72 25.92 8.05
C ILE A 85 -11.39 27.10 8.97
N ASN A 86 -10.11 27.51 9.03
CA ASN A 86 -9.63 28.57 9.92
C ASN A 86 -10.29 29.94 9.61
N ASN A 87 -10.60 30.20 8.35
CA ASN A 87 -11.29 31.41 7.91
C ASN A 87 -12.83 31.27 7.90
N ASN A 88 -13.36 30.13 8.36
CA ASN A 88 -14.80 29.80 8.32
C ASN A 88 -15.42 30.00 6.91
N ASN A 89 -14.65 29.68 5.87
CA ASN A 89 -14.98 29.86 4.47
C ASN A 89 -14.93 28.51 3.74
N TYR A 90 -15.76 27.57 4.18
CA TYR A 90 -15.88 26.23 3.60
C TYR A 90 -17.34 25.86 3.40
N LYS A 91 -17.59 24.90 2.50
CA LYS A 91 -18.92 24.32 2.27
C LYS A 91 -18.92 22.85 2.67
N LEU A 92 -19.94 22.43 3.43
CA LEU A 92 -20.22 21.02 3.69
C LEU A 92 -21.39 20.57 2.81
N GLU A 93 -21.17 19.54 1.99
CA GLU A 93 -22.20 18.99 1.10
C GLU A 93 -21.89 17.52 0.80
N GLY A 94 -22.90 16.65 0.90
CA GLY A 94 -22.77 15.25 0.50
C GLY A 94 -21.67 14.46 1.22
N GLY A 95 -21.39 14.76 2.49
CA GLY A 95 -20.31 14.10 3.25
C GLY A 95 -18.90 14.56 2.87
N ARG A 96 -18.79 15.69 2.17
CA ARG A 96 -17.52 16.31 1.79
C ARG A 96 -17.41 17.73 2.34
N LEU A 97 -16.18 18.14 2.60
CA LEU A 97 -15.80 19.51 2.88
C LEU A 97 -15.10 20.09 1.66
N TYR A 98 -15.54 21.26 1.23
CA TYR A 98 -14.99 21.99 0.09
C TYR A 98 -14.36 23.31 0.53
N ALA A 99 -13.15 23.55 0.08
CA ALA A 99 -12.47 24.83 0.13
C ALA A 99 -12.86 25.71 -1.09
N PRO A 100 -12.69 27.04 -1.02
CA PRO A 100 -13.10 27.96 -2.09
C PRO A 100 -12.37 27.77 -3.43
N ASP A 101 -11.16 27.22 -3.39
CA ASP A 101 -10.33 26.92 -4.58
C ASP A 101 -10.71 25.60 -5.25
N GLY A 102 -11.70 24.88 -4.72
CA GLY A 102 -12.16 23.59 -5.21
C GLY A 102 -11.46 22.39 -4.57
N ALA A 103 -10.47 22.57 -3.69
CA ALA A 103 -9.93 21.48 -2.90
C ALA A 103 -11.02 20.89 -1.99
N TRP A 104 -11.02 19.58 -1.81
CA TRP A 104 -12.04 18.91 -1.02
C TRP A 104 -11.54 17.64 -0.34
N MET A 105 -12.21 17.25 0.75
CA MET A 105 -11.98 15.99 1.46
C MET A 105 -13.29 15.33 1.88
N HIS A 106 -13.26 14.02 2.10
CA HIS A 106 -14.33 13.30 2.77
C HIS A 106 -14.27 13.56 4.28
N VAL A 107 -15.44 13.73 4.92
CA VAL A 107 -15.58 14.01 6.37
C VAL A 107 -16.45 12.98 7.11
N GLY A 108 -16.61 11.78 6.52
CA GLY A 108 -17.40 10.68 7.09
C GLY A 108 -16.68 9.91 8.20
N GLU A 109 -17.05 8.64 8.38
CA GLU A 109 -16.43 7.74 9.37
C GLU A 109 -14.92 7.58 9.17
N GLU A 110 -14.46 7.61 7.92
CA GLU A 110 -13.05 7.61 7.54
C GLU A 110 -12.75 8.89 6.75
N PRO A 111 -12.39 10.00 7.42
CA PRO A 111 -12.04 11.24 6.75
C PRO A 111 -10.75 11.05 5.94
N HIS A 112 -10.75 11.48 4.68
CA HIS A 112 -9.59 11.29 3.81
C HIS A 112 -9.56 12.27 2.64
N VAL A 113 -8.36 12.48 2.10
CA VAL A 113 -8.13 13.16 0.83
C VAL A 113 -7.91 12.11 -0.26
N VAL A 114 -8.66 12.22 -1.35
CA VAL A 114 -8.42 11.43 -2.56
C VAL A 114 -7.25 12.04 -3.34
N ILE A 115 -6.33 11.17 -3.73
CA ILE A 115 -5.16 11.50 -4.53
C ILE A 115 -5.40 10.95 -5.93
N GLU A 116 -5.66 11.86 -6.88
CA GLU A 116 -6.01 11.52 -8.25
C GLU A 116 -4.77 11.61 -9.15
N ASP A 117 -4.71 10.75 -10.17
CA ASP A 117 -3.70 10.77 -11.25
C ASP A 117 -2.23 10.61 -10.80
N ILE A 118 -1.98 10.00 -9.64
CA ILE A 118 -0.64 9.64 -9.17
C ILE A 118 -0.49 8.12 -9.18
N GLU A 119 -0.21 7.61 -10.38
CA GLU A 119 -0.08 6.19 -10.66
C GLU A 119 1.04 5.90 -11.68
N ASP A 120 1.54 4.66 -11.68
CA ASP A 120 2.50 4.17 -12.65
C ASP A 120 2.43 2.64 -12.81
N ILE A 121 2.94 2.13 -13.93
CA ILE A 121 3.08 0.69 -14.18
C ILE A 121 4.53 0.28 -13.93
N VAL A 122 4.73 -0.63 -13.00
CA VAL A 122 6.04 -1.03 -12.52
C VAL A 122 6.15 -2.54 -12.42
N TYR A 123 7.36 -3.08 -12.63
CA TYR A 123 7.60 -4.52 -12.52
C TYR A 123 8.21 -4.88 -11.16
N PHE A 124 7.58 -5.82 -10.45
CA PHE A 124 8.11 -6.44 -9.23
C PHE A 124 8.58 -7.87 -9.56
N PRO A 125 9.85 -8.25 -9.33
CA PRO A 125 10.34 -9.57 -9.73
C PRO A 125 9.81 -10.70 -8.85
N ASP A 126 9.86 -11.93 -9.36
CA ASP A 126 9.63 -13.14 -8.55
C ASP A 126 10.79 -13.31 -7.56
N VAL A 127 10.64 -12.73 -6.37
CA VAL A 127 11.67 -12.77 -5.32
C VAL A 127 11.66 -14.09 -4.55
N MET A 128 10.50 -14.73 -4.42
CA MET A 128 10.36 -15.93 -3.57
C MET A 128 10.79 -17.22 -4.28
N LYS A 129 10.82 -17.25 -5.63
CA LYS A 129 11.21 -18.41 -6.44
C LYS A 129 10.46 -19.69 -6.05
N LEU A 130 9.20 -19.54 -5.66
CA LEU A 130 8.39 -20.66 -5.19
C LEU A 130 7.86 -21.47 -6.38
N PRO A 131 7.79 -22.81 -6.26
CA PRO A 131 7.01 -23.62 -7.19
C PRO A 131 5.56 -23.12 -7.25
N HIS A 132 4.94 -23.20 -8.43
CA HIS A 132 3.59 -22.67 -8.68
C HIS A 132 2.57 -23.16 -7.65
N GLU A 133 2.59 -24.45 -7.31
CA GLU A 133 1.69 -25.08 -6.33
C GLU A 133 1.81 -24.45 -4.94
N LYS A 134 3.02 -24.06 -4.53
CA LYS A 134 3.26 -23.44 -3.24
C LYS A 134 2.91 -21.95 -3.25
N LEU A 135 3.16 -21.27 -4.36
CA LEU A 135 2.74 -19.88 -4.56
C LEU A 135 1.21 -19.74 -4.48
N GLU A 136 0.47 -20.67 -5.09
CA GLU A 136 -1.00 -20.70 -5.04
C GLU A 136 -1.54 -20.73 -3.60
N LEU A 137 -0.84 -21.43 -2.68
CA LEU A 137 -1.25 -21.49 -1.28
C LEU A 137 -1.14 -20.12 -0.60
N PHE A 138 -0.05 -19.38 -0.82
CA PHE A 138 0.10 -18.04 -0.28
C PHE A 138 -0.91 -17.06 -0.88
N GLN A 139 -1.12 -17.14 -2.20
CA GLN A 139 -2.12 -16.35 -2.91
C GLN A 139 -3.54 -16.59 -2.39
N LEU A 140 -3.87 -17.84 -2.02
CA LEU A 140 -5.16 -18.18 -1.46
C LEU A 140 -5.44 -17.45 -0.13
N GLY A 141 -4.43 -17.28 0.72
CA GLY A 141 -4.58 -16.50 1.95
C GLY A 141 -4.87 -15.03 1.67
N TRP A 142 -4.22 -14.43 0.66
CA TRP A 142 -4.51 -13.07 0.21
C TRP A 142 -5.94 -12.89 -0.31
N GLU A 143 -6.49 -13.88 -1.03
CA GLU A 143 -7.89 -13.85 -1.49
C GLU A 143 -8.91 -13.82 -0.33
N VAL A 144 -8.51 -14.24 0.87
CA VAL A 144 -9.29 -14.08 2.10
C VAL A 144 -8.99 -12.75 2.78
N HIS A 145 -7.72 -12.34 2.78
CA HIS A 145 -7.19 -11.11 3.37
C HIS A 145 -7.39 -9.89 2.47
N GLU A 146 -8.61 -9.37 2.45
CA GLU A 146 -9.02 -8.08 1.85
C GLU A 146 -8.63 -7.85 0.36
N GLU A 147 -8.07 -8.84 -0.33
CA GLU A 147 -7.74 -8.72 -1.75
C GLU A 147 -9.02 -8.68 -2.59
N GLU A 148 -9.20 -7.57 -3.27
CA GLU A 148 -10.34 -7.31 -4.12
C GLU A 148 -10.11 -7.85 -5.54
N GLY A 149 -11.07 -7.59 -6.43
CA GLY A 149 -11.01 -7.96 -7.82
C GLY A 149 -11.51 -6.84 -8.71
N GLU A 150 -10.64 -6.30 -9.57
CA GLU A 150 -11.00 -5.29 -10.56
C GLU A 150 -10.68 -5.82 -11.96
N GLY A 151 -11.68 -5.88 -12.84
CA GLY A 151 -11.51 -6.46 -14.18
C GLY A 151 -11.03 -7.92 -14.18
N GLY A 152 -11.29 -8.67 -13.10
CA GLY A 152 -10.84 -10.06 -12.93
C GLY A 152 -9.37 -10.20 -12.53
N ARG A 153 -8.70 -9.11 -12.13
CA ARG A 153 -7.32 -9.11 -11.64
C ARG A 153 -7.28 -8.91 -10.12
N PRO A 154 -6.30 -9.49 -9.40
CA PRO A 154 -6.08 -9.21 -8.00
C PRO A 154 -5.79 -7.73 -7.75
N VAL A 155 -6.42 -7.15 -6.73
CA VAL A 155 -6.22 -5.76 -6.32
C VAL A 155 -6.03 -5.72 -4.81
N TYR A 156 -5.07 -4.92 -4.37
CA TYR A 156 -4.82 -4.74 -2.95
C TYR A 156 -4.57 -3.28 -2.65
N ALA A 157 -5.21 -2.79 -1.59
CA ALA A 157 -5.05 -1.43 -1.09
C ALA A 157 -4.71 -1.50 0.39
N THR A 158 -3.66 -0.81 0.81
CA THR A 158 -3.24 -0.83 2.22
C THR A 158 -2.43 0.42 2.57
N ALA A 159 -2.51 0.81 3.83
CA ALA A 159 -1.62 1.82 4.41
C ALA A 159 -0.42 1.21 5.16
N ASP A 160 -0.26 -0.12 5.12
CA ASP A 160 0.90 -0.83 5.65
C ASP A 160 1.88 -1.19 4.52
N PRO A 161 3.09 -0.61 4.51
CA PRO A 161 4.07 -0.89 3.48
C PRO A 161 4.61 -2.33 3.50
N ALA A 162 4.64 -2.99 4.66
CA ALA A 162 5.07 -4.38 4.77
C ALA A 162 4.04 -5.31 4.12
N LEU A 163 2.74 -5.10 4.40
CA LEU A 163 1.67 -5.85 3.75
C LEU A 163 1.68 -5.63 2.24
N PHE A 164 1.91 -4.40 1.80
CA PHE A 164 2.02 -4.09 0.37
C PHE A 164 3.14 -4.89 -0.31
N LEU A 165 4.34 -4.91 0.27
CA LEU A 165 5.47 -5.68 -0.29
C LEU A 165 5.24 -7.19 -0.22
N ALA A 166 4.65 -7.69 0.86
CA ALA A 166 4.32 -9.11 1.00
C ALA A 166 3.29 -9.55 -0.04
N TRP A 167 2.28 -8.73 -0.31
CA TRP A 167 1.32 -8.95 -1.38
C TRP A 167 1.99 -8.90 -2.76
N ALA A 168 2.84 -7.90 -3.02
CA ALA A 168 3.59 -7.77 -4.26
C ALA A 168 4.50 -8.98 -4.54
N ALA A 169 5.11 -9.56 -3.51
CA ALA A 169 5.88 -10.79 -3.63
C ALA A 169 5.00 -11.98 -4.06
N ALA A 170 3.77 -12.11 -3.52
CA ALA A 170 2.83 -13.15 -3.91
C ALA A 170 2.17 -12.91 -5.29
N ARG A 171 2.12 -11.65 -5.73
CA ARG A 171 1.52 -11.19 -7.00
C ARG A 171 2.54 -10.55 -7.94
N PHE A 172 3.78 -11.06 -7.96
CA PHE A 172 4.89 -10.49 -8.71
C PHE A 172 4.60 -10.31 -10.22
N GLY A 173 5.33 -9.44 -10.88
CA GLY A 173 5.17 -9.12 -12.30
C GLY A 173 4.82 -7.67 -12.50
N GLU A 174 4.01 -7.38 -13.51
CA GLU A 174 3.53 -6.03 -13.81
C GLU A 174 2.44 -5.62 -12.80
N LEU A 175 2.73 -4.57 -12.03
CA LEU A 175 1.82 -3.94 -11.08
C LEU A 175 1.44 -2.55 -11.61
N HIS A 176 0.15 -2.24 -11.65
CA HIS A 176 -0.30 -0.85 -11.78
C HIS A 176 -0.53 -0.30 -10.38
N VAL A 177 0.33 0.62 -9.95
CA VAL A 177 0.36 1.13 -8.57
C VAL A 177 -0.09 2.58 -8.57
N SER A 178 -0.91 2.95 -7.58
CA SER A 178 -1.32 4.32 -7.32
C SER A 178 -1.21 4.66 -5.84
N ILE A 179 -0.90 5.92 -5.55
CA ILE A 179 -1.07 6.47 -4.19
C ILE A 179 -2.50 6.99 -4.13
N ALA A 180 -3.40 6.27 -3.47
CA ALA A 180 -4.84 6.42 -3.67
C ALA A 180 -5.47 7.42 -2.69
N ARG A 181 -5.10 7.34 -1.42
CA ARG A 181 -5.72 8.13 -0.35
C ARG A 181 -4.70 8.57 0.69
N ALA A 182 -4.94 9.75 1.26
CA ALA A 182 -4.37 10.15 2.54
C ALA A 182 -5.48 10.07 3.60
N LEU A 183 -5.42 9.04 4.45
CA LEU A 183 -6.38 8.80 5.52
C LEU A 183 -6.05 9.71 6.70
N LEU A 184 -7.05 10.46 7.18
CA LEU A 184 -6.90 11.39 8.30
C LEU A 184 -7.34 10.69 9.58
N LEU A 185 -6.36 10.37 10.41
CA LEU A 185 -6.51 9.68 11.68
C LEU A 185 -6.37 10.67 12.84
N GLU A 186 -6.78 10.26 14.04
CA GLU A 186 -6.65 11.10 15.25
C GLU A 186 -5.20 11.48 15.55
N ASP A 187 -4.24 10.60 15.23
CA ASP A 187 -2.82 10.75 15.50
C ASP A 187 -1.97 11.10 14.26
N GLY A 188 -2.61 11.45 13.14
CA GLY A 188 -1.94 11.98 11.96
C GLY A 188 -2.56 11.52 10.65
N VAL A 189 -1.71 11.29 9.67
CA VAL A 189 -2.08 10.83 8.32
C VAL A 189 -1.47 9.46 8.10
N ALA A 190 -2.24 8.56 7.49
CA ALA A 190 -1.73 7.33 6.89
C ALA A 190 -1.88 7.41 5.36
N VAL A 191 -0.93 6.83 4.63
CA VAL A 191 -0.91 6.87 3.16
C VAL A 191 -1.33 5.51 2.65
N GLU A 192 -2.44 5.46 1.92
CA GLU A 192 -2.89 4.24 1.27
C GLU A 192 -2.30 4.12 -0.14
N VAL A 193 -1.63 2.99 -0.38
CA VAL A 193 -1.18 2.57 -1.69
C VAL A 193 -2.12 1.50 -2.22
N LYS A 194 -2.56 1.65 -3.47
CA LYS A 194 -3.35 0.65 -4.18
C LYS A 194 -2.52 0.06 -5.32
N ALA A 195 -2.63 -1.24 -5.54
CA ALA A 195 -2.04 -1.88 -6.71
C ALA A 195 -2.95 -2.93 -7.35
N VAL A 196 -2.86 -3.01 -8.68
CA VAL A 196 -3.50 -4.04 -9.50
C VAL A 196 -2.43 -4.95 -10.09
N ALA A 197 -2.51 -6.25 -9.82
CA ALA A 197 -1.57 -7.24 -10.33
C ALA A 197 -1.93 -7.65 -11.77
N ARG A 198 -1.34 -6.98 -12.76
CA ARG A 198 -1.70 -7.12 -14.19
C ARG A 198 -1.23 -8.43 -14.81
N SER A 199 -0.18 -9.04 -14.25
CA SER A 199 0.32 -10.36 -14.65
C SER A 199 -0.52 -11.52 -14.13
N TRP A 200 -1.48 -11.28 -13.23
CA TRP A 200 -2.29 -12.33 -12.60
C TRP A 200 -3.77 -12.19 -12.92
N LYS A 201 -4.48 -13.31 -12.85
CA LYS A 201 -5.95 -13.35 -12.89
C LYS A 201 -6.44 -13.90 -11.55
N LYS A 202 -7.51 -13.30 -11.03
CA LYS A 202 -8.19 -13.79 -9.84
C LYS A 202 -8.79 -15.17 -10.16
N ARG A 203 -8.53 -16.15 -9.30
CA ARG A 203 -8.88 -17.56 -9.55
C ARG A 203 -10.03 -18.06 -8.69
N TRP A 204 -10.20 -17.45 -7.51
CA TRP A 204 -11.16 -17.87 -6.52
C TRP A 204 -12.03 -16.68 -6.10
N SER A 205 -13.28 -16.95 -5.77
CA SER A 205 -14.04 -16.01 -4.94
C SER A 205 -13.54 -16.07 -3.50
N ARG A 206 -13.71 -14.99 -2.72
CA ARG A 206 -13.36 -14.95 -1.29
C ARG A 206 -13.93 -16.14 -0.51
N ARG A 207 -15.21 -16.48 -0.73
CA ARG A 207 -15.87 -17.64 -0.09
C ARG A 207 -15.23 -18.98 -0.46
N GLU A 208 -14.80 -19.13 -1.71
CA GLU A 208 -14.10 -20.35 -2.13
C GLU A 208 -12.72 -20.43 -1.50
N ALA A 209 -12.01 -19.29 -1.43
CA ALA A 209 -10.72 -19.18 -0.77
C ALA A 209 -10.82 -19.56 0.71
N GLU A 210 -11.76 -18.98 1.47
CA GLU A 210 -12.02 -19.30 2.89
C GLU A 210 -12.20 -20.80 3.11
N ARG A 211 -13.07 -21.44 2.32
CA ARG A 211 -13.32 -22.88 2.39
C ARG A 211 -12.06 -23.71 2.09
N LEU A 212 -11.25 -23.27 1.13
CA LEU A 212 -10.01 -23.98 0.76
C LEU A 212 -8.94 -23.81 1.83
N VAL A 213 -8.77 -22.61 2.38
CA VAL A 213 -7.87 -22.33 3.51
C VAL A 213 -8.21 -23.27 4.66
N GLU A 214 -9.46 -23.30 5.15
CA GLU A 214 -9.86 -24.23 6.22
C GLU A 214 -9.56 -25.70 5.91
N LYS A 215 -9.80 -26.12 4.67
CA LYS A 215 -9.53 -27.50 4.23
C LYS A 215 -8.03 -27.82 4.28
N TYR A 216 -7.18 -26.87 3.92
CA TYR A 216 -5.72 -27.01 4.00
C TYR A 216 -5.23 -27.06 5.46
N ALA A 217 -5.74 -26.22 6.36
CA ALA A 217 -5.42 -26.30 7.81
C ALA A 217 -5.72 -27.68 8.38
N LYS A 218 -6.92 -28.21 8.10
CA LYS A 218 -7.37 -29.53 8.59
C LYS A 218 -6.45 -30.67 8.11
N ARG A 219 -5.62 -30.42 7.11
CA ARG A 219 -4.64 -31.35 6.54
C ARG A 219 -3.19 -31.02 6.93
N GLY A 220 -2.97 -30.02 7.78
CA GLY A 220 -1.64 -29.59 8.23
C GLY A 220 -0.87 -28.74 7.22
N VAL A 221 -1.55 -28.18 6.21
CA VAL A 221 -0.96 -27.24 5.24
C VAL A 221 -1.30 -25.82 5.71
N TRP A 222 -0.28 -25.09 6.16
CA TRP A 222 -0.43 -23.82 6.88
C TRP A 222 -0.06 -22.59 6.05
N GLU A 223 0.55 -22.75 4.88
CA GLU A 223 0.95 -21.64 4.01
C GLU A 223 -0.18 -20.64 3.72
N PRO A 224 -1.42 -21.06 3.41
CA PRO A 224 -2.52 -20.12 3.21
C PRO A 224 -2.95 -19.39 4.50
N PHE A 225 -2.73 -20.00 5.67
CA PHE A 225 -3.04 -19.37 6.95
C PHE A 225 -2.08 -18.25 7.26
N PHE A 226 -0.80 -18.41 6.95
CA PHE A 226 0.19 -17.37 7.22
C PHE A 226 -0.19 -16.07 6.51
N THR A 227 -0.48 -16.12 5.21
CA THR A 227 -0.87 -14.90 4.48
C THR A 227 -2.25 -14.38 4.84
N MET A 228 -3.19 -15.26 5.22
CA MET A 228 -4.48 -14.82 5.73
C MET A 228 -4.34 -14.02 7.04
N TRP A 229 -3.36 -14.34 7.89
CA TRP A 229 -3.14 -13.70 9.19
C TRP A 229 -2.15 -12.53 9.17
N LEU A 230 -1.51 -12.23 8.04
CA LEU A 230 -0.44 -11.23 8.01
C LEU A 230 -0.89 -9.82 8.41
N GLY A 231 -2.17 -9.46 8.25
CA GLY A 231 -2.72 -8.18 8.67
C GLY A 231 -3.69 -8.23 9.85
N GLU A 232 -3.70 -9.31 10.64
CA GLU A 232 -4.34 -9.37 11.97
C GLU A 232 -3.32 -9.09 13.10
#